data_AF-R9PGP8-F1
#
_entry.id   AF-R9PGP8-F1
#
_cell.length_a   1.000
_cell.length_b   1.000
_cell.length_c   1.000
_cell.angle_alpha   90.00
_cell.angle_beta   90.00
_cell.angle_gamma   90.00
#
_symmetry.space_group_name_H-M   'P 1'
#
loop_
_entity.id
_entity.type
_entity.pdbx_description
1 polymer ?
#
loop_
_entity_poly.entity_id
_entity_poly.type
_entity_poly.pdbx_seq_one_letter_code
_entity_poly.pdbx_strand_id
1 'polypeptide(L)'
;MNISTLEKLNNSKRVKPISRLSLSVAAGLLALSSLPAVAGFSTSGTQLLDANGHEVIMRGVNHAHAWYNYRQGAFRDIAEAGANTVRVVLSDGQQFAKNDAEDVAKVVKMCKLNRLVCVLEVHDVTGSGEKAEAGDLQTTAAYWVELADVLKGEEDYVIINIANEPFGNNVPAETYVNEHKKAITTLRDAGFTHTIMIDAANWGQDWQEIMLDNATEVASADSLNNIMFSVHMYQVYQNREKIESYVSTFLSRHNMPLIVGEFGMDHQGQDVDEDAILAVAEEYKIGYLGWSWSGNTAPGTFELDMTVNFDASKLTTWGKRLINGENGIKQTSVLASVFDGQELPVVQQCDFYGTIVPICLYEDAGHSQENGGNCVGYTMCSEIPAGSGGIVDGPVDPTDPTDPTDPTDPTDPTDPTDPVDPNAACKHVVVNSWEGGFQGAVVITNTGSEPINTWQVSWAYSDGSSISSSWNAELNSAEGYTASNLAWNSTVAAGQSVEFGFTGTGAGVATAVTGGVCQ
;
A
#
# COMPACT_ATOMS: atom_id res chain seq x y z
N MET A 1 12.93 7.18 99.78
CA MET A 1 12.75 8.59 99.34
C MET A 1 13.46 8.69 98.00
N ASN A 2 12.93 9.12 96.86
CA ASN A 2 11.73 9.90 96.55
C ASN A 2 11.29 9.59 95.08
N ILE A 3 10.11 10.08 94.71
CA ILE A 3 9.29 9.80 93.52
C ILE A 3 9.74 10.57 92.25
N SER A 4 9.41 10.02 91.06
CA SER A 4 9.07 10.65 89.75
C SER A 4 10.04 10.47 88.57
N THR A 5 9.67 10.38 87.28
CA THR A 5 8.49 9.94 86.51
C THR A 5 8.99 9.82 85.05
N LEU A 6 8.75 8.66 84.40
CA LEU A 6 8.55 8.35 82.97
C LEU A 6 9.24 9.14 81.82
N GLU A 7 9.92 8.36 80.96
CA GLU A 7 9.85 8.34 79.46
C GLU A 7 10.25 9.59 78.65
N LYS A 8 11.05 9.46 77.58
CA LYS A 8 10.65 8.77 76.33
C LYS A 8 11.81 8.08 75.59
N LEU A 9 11.59 6.77 75.38
CA LEU A 9 11.85 5.94 74.19
C LEU A 9 12.67 6.56 73.04
N ASN A 10 13.77 5.91 72.61
CA ASN A 10 13.70 4.81 71.64
C ASN A 10 15.08 4.14 71.51
N ASN A 11 15.07 2.81 71.54
CA ASN A 11 16.22 1.94 71.74
C ASN A 11 16.44 1.14 70.47
N SER A 12 17.65 1.11 69.89
CA SER A 12 18.09 -0.11 69.21
C SER A 12 19.62 -0.20 69.08
N LYS A 13 20.21 -0.75 70.15
CA LYS A 13 21.20 -1.83 70.19
C LYS A 13 22.15 -2.00 68.99
N ARG A 14 23.42 -1.67 69.24
CA ARG A 14 24.61 -2.26 68.58
C ARG A 14 24.75 -3.74 68.98
N VAL A 15 24.93 -4.62 67.98
CA VAL A 15 25.35 -6.02 68.15
C VAL A 15 26.75 -6.22 67.53
N LYS A 16 27.56 -7.02 68.22
CA LYS A 16 28.97 -7.38 67.97
C LYS A 16 29.15 -8.37 66.78
N PRO A 17 30.38 -8.55 66.25
CA PRO A 17 30.63 -9.19 64.94
C PRO A 17 30.77 -10.71 65.05
N ILE A 18 30.37 -11.44 64.00
CA ILE A 18 30.60 -12.89 63.83
C ILE A 18 31.16 -13.19 62.44
N SER A 19 31.98 -14.24 62.43
CA SER A 19 32.95 -14.77 61.46
C SER A 19 32.59 -14.80 59.97
N ARG A 20 33.67 -14.66 59.18
CA ARG A 20 33.77 -14.96 57.75
C ARG A 20 33.26 -16.37 57.43
N LEU A 21 32.23 -16.45 56.60
CA LEU A 21 31.84 -17.67 55.89
C LEU A 21 32.44 -17.59 54.47
N SER A 22 33.26 -18.56 54.12
CA SER A 22 33.82 -18.71 52.77
C SER A 22 32.69 -19.14 51.83
N LEU A 23 32.25 -18.25 50.93
CA LEU A 23 31.27 -18.58 49.90
C LEU A 23 32.02 -19.04 48.65
N SER A 24 31.92 -20.33 48.37
CA SER A 24 32.36 -20.95 47.12
C SER A 24 31.52 -20.41 45.96
N VAL A 25 32.11 -19.61 45.07
CA VAL A 25 31.47 -19.18 43.83
C VAL A 25 31.51 -20.36 42.86
N ALA A 26 30.39 -21.06 42.73
CA ALA A 26 30.16 -21.94 41.59
C ALA A 26 29.90 -21.04 40.37
N ALA A 27 30.90 -20.92 39.50
CA ALA A 27 30.74 -20.32 38.19
C ALA A 27 29.89 -21.27 37.32
N GLY A 28 28.57 -21.10 37.37
CA GLY A 28 27.67 -21.68 36.38
C GLY A 28 27.89 -20.95 35.06
N LEU A 29 28.48 -21.63 34.07
CA LEU A 29 28.36 -21.22 32.68
C LEU A 29 26.87 -21.25 32.32
N LEU A 30 26.21 -20.09 32.32
CA LEU A 30 25.04 -19.91 31.48
C LEU A 30 25.56 -19.92 30.04
N ALA A 31 25.44 -21.07 29.38
CA ALA A 31 25.41 -21.09 27.93
C ALA A 31 24.11 -20.35 27.53
N LEU A 32 24.23 -19.05 27.27
CA LEU A 32 23.26 -18.35 26.44
C LEU A 32 23.29 -19.07 25.09
N SER A 33 22.35 -19.98 24.87
CA SER A 33 22.00 -20.39 23.52
C SER A 33 21.47 -19.14 22.84
N SER A 34 22.32 -18.42 22.12
CA SER A 34 21.87 -17.50 21.10
C SER A 34 21.12 -18.37 20.09
N LEU A 35 19.80 -18.38 20.19
CA LEU A 35 18.98 -18.81 19.06
C LEU A 35 19.49 -18.00 17.86
N PRO A 36 19.75 -18.63 16.71
CA PRO A 36 20.06 -17.85 15.52
C PRO A 36 18.92 -16.85 15.35
N ALA A 37 19.25 -15.56 15.32
CA ALA A 37 18.28 -14.55 14.92
C ALA A 37 17.78 -15.00 13.55
N VAL A 38 16.47 -15.25 13.45
CA VAL A 38 15.84 -15.44 12.14
C VAL A 38 16.09 -14.11 11.42
N ALA A 39 16.80 -14.14 10.29
CA ALA A 39 17.00 -12.96 9.47
C ALA A 39 15.63 -12.44 9.04
N GLY A 40 15.47 -11.12 8.97
CA GLY A 40 14.21 -10.46 8.65
C GLY A 40 13.58 -9.65 9.76
N PHE A 41 12.38 -9.15 9.46
CA PHE A 41 11.50 -8.58 10.47
C PHE A 41 11.20 -9.59 11.58
N SER A 42 11.10 -9.09 12.81
CA SER A 42 10.76 -9.90 13.98
C SER A 42 9.86 -9.12 14.94
N THR A 43 9.11 -9.82 15.79
CA THR A 43 8.29 -9.18 16.83
C THR A 43 8.90 -9.38 18.22
N SER A 44 8.79 -8.35 19.06
CA SER A 44 9.28 -8.35 20.44
C SER A 44 8.35 -7.56 21.34
N GLY A 45 7.48 -8.25 22.07
CA GLY A 45 6.41 -7.60 22.82
C GLY A 45 5.50 -6.83 21.87
N THR A 46 5.23 -5.56 22.16
CA THR A 46 4.38 -4.69 21.33
C THR A 46 5.08 -4.12 20.10
N GLN A 47 6.37 -4.44 19.87
CA GLN A 47 7.22 -3.82 18.87
C GLN A 47 7.46 -4.73 17.67
N LEU A 48 7.44 -4.16 16.47
CA LEU A 48 8.02 -4.74 15.26
C LEU A 48 9.47 -4.25 15.14
N LEU A 49 10.41 -5.16 14.88
CA LEU A 49 11.82 -4.87 14.68
C LEU A 49 12.23 -5.23 13.26
N ASP A 50 13.07 -4.41 12.63
CA ASP A 50 13.73 -4.76 11.38
C ASP A 50 14.88 -5.77 11.57
N ALA A 51 15.52 -6.16 10.47
CA ALA A 51 16.63 -7.11 10.44
C ALA A 51 17.87 -6.67 11.25
N ASN A 52 18.02 -5.35 11.52
CA ASN A 52 19.08 -4.82 12.37
C ASN A 52 18.67 -4.78 13.86
N GLY A 53 17.44 -5.18 14.18
CA GLY A 53 16.89 -5.16 15.53
C GLY A 53 16.39 -3.79 15.97
N HIS A 54 16.17 -2.85 15.04
CA HIS A 54 15.62 -1.52 15.34
C HIS A 54 14.10 -1.51 15.18
N GLU A 55 13.43 -0.75 16.06
CA GLU A 55 11.97 -0.59 16.01
C GLU A 55 11.52 0.03 14.69
N VAL A 56 10.50 -0.56 14.07
CA VAL A 56 9.84 -0.04 12.88
C VAL A 56 8.41 0.33 13.22
N ILE A 57 8.13 1.62 13.20
CA ILE A 57 6.79 2.18 13.33
C ILE A 57 6.30 2.54 11.93
N MET A 58 5.36 1.76 11.40
CA MET A 58 4.84 1.97 10.05
C MET A 58 4.10 3.32 9.95
N ARG A 59 4.45 4.09 8.92
CA ARG A 59 3.86 5.36 8.53
C ARG A 59 3.74 5.34 7.01
N GLY A 60 2.57 4.96 6.53
CA GLY A 60 2.42 4.62 5.12
C GLY A 60 1.01 4.67 4.59
N VAL A 61 0.84 4.05 3.43
CA VAL A 61 -0.41 4.06 2.66
C VAL A 61 -0.67 2.69 2.04
N ASN A 62 -1.92 2.43 1.69
CA ASN A 62 -2.33 1.30 0.87
C ASN A 62 -2.26 1.67 -0.63
N HIS A 63 -1.79 0.74 -1.47
CA HIS A 63 -1.77 0.87 -2.92
C HIS A 63 -2.48 -0.31 -3.59
N ALA A 64 -3.50 0.00 -4.38
CA ALA A 64 -4.40 -0.92 -5.05
C ALA A 64 -3.78 -1.63 -6.28
N HIS A 65 -2.62 -2.27 -6.13
CA HIS A 65 -1.85 -2.84 -7.24
C HIS A 65 -2.61 -3.90 -8.04
N ALA A 66 -3.37 -4.79 -7.41
CA ALA A 66 -4.18 -5.81 -8.10
C ALA A 66 -5.12 -5.22 -9.18
N TRP A 67 -5.63 -4.01 -8.97
CA TRP A 67 -6.53 -3.33 -9.91
C TRP A 67 -5.80 -2.34 -10.83
N TYR A 68 -4.59 -1.92 -10.45
CA TYR A 68 -3.83 -0.86 -11.10
C TYR A 68 -2.33 -1.19 -11.24
N ASN A 69 -1.98 -2.43 -11.60
CA ASN A 69 -0.59 -2.91 -11.64
C ASN A 69 0.33 -2.17 -12.64
N TYR A 70 -0.28 -1.43 -13.56
CA TYR A 70 0.37 -0.52 -14.49
C TYR A 70 0.71 0.86 -13.88
N ARG A 71 0.24 1.16 -12.67
CA ARG A 71 0.56 2.39 -11.91
C ARG A 71 1.82 2.23 -11.06
N GLN A 72 2.84 1.60 -11.63
CA GLN A 72 4.13 1.32 -10.97
C GLN A 72 4.82 2.57 -10.40
N GLY A 73 4.56 3.74 -10.98
CA GLY A 73 5.09 5.00 -10.47
C GLY A 73 4.60 5.39 -9.07
N ALA A 74 3.46 4.85 -8.65
CA ALA A 74 2.91 5.11 -7.32
C ALA A 74 3.90 4.75 -6.20
N PHE A 75 4.72 3.70 -6.36
CA PHE A 75 5.73 3.35 -5.35
C PHE A 75 6.77 4.45 -5.13
N ARG A 76 7.19 5.13 -6.21
CA ARG A 76 8.08 6.28 -6.11
C ARG A 76 7.39 7.44 -5.43
N ASP A 77 6.20 7.78 -5.90
CA ASP A 77 5.45 8.92 -5.37
C ASP A 77 5.13 8.75 -3.86
N ILE A 78 4.79 7.54 -3.44
CA ILE A 78 4.52 7.18 -2.04
C ILE A 78 5.79 7.39 -1.19
N ALA A 79 6.94 6.94 -1.67
CA ALA A 79 8.21 7.15 -0.97
C ALA A 79 8.60 8.64 -0.91
N GLU A 80 8.41 9.39 -1.99
CA GLU A 80 8.66 10.84 -2.04
C GLU A 80 7.68 11.64 -1.17
N ALA A 81 6.47 11.13 -0.95
CA ALA A 81 5.54 11.66 0.03
C ALA A 81 6.02 11.48 1.49
N GLY A 82 7.04 10.65 1.70
CA GLY A 82 7.69 10.41 2.99
C GLY A 82 7.28 9.11 3.68
N ALA A 83 6.50 8.25 3.03
CA ALA A 83 6.11 6.97 3.61
C ALA A 83 7.33 6.07 3.82
N ASN A 84 7.34 5.29 4.91
CA ASN A 84 8.33 4.24 5.14
C ASN A 84 7.79 2.83 4.83
N THR A 85 6.49 2.71 4.54
CA THR A 85 5.80 1.43 4.32
C THR A 85 4.73 1.63 3.26
N VAL A 86 4.55 0.63 2.40
CA VAL A 86 3.40 0.51 1.50
C VAL A 86 2.74 -0.83 1.72
N ARG A 87 1.41 -0.84 1.89
CA ARG A 87 0.61 -2.06 1.83
C ARG A 87 0.08 -2.25 0.42
N VAL A 88 0.45 -3.35 -0.21
CA VAL A 88 0.23 -3.60 -1.63
C VAL A 88 -0.86 -4.65 -1.77
N VAL A 89 -1.99 -4.22 -2.33
CA VAL A 89 -3.14 -5.08 -2.64
C VAL A 89 -2.75 -6.04 -3.76
N LEU A 90 -2.79 -7.34 -3.50
CA LEU A 90 -2.63 -8.40 -4.50
C LEU A 90 -3.93 -9.19 -4.68
N SER A 91 -3.99 -9.96 -5.75
CA SER A 91 -5.03 -10.94 -5.97
C SER A 91 -4.48 -12.35 -6.21
N ASP A 92 -5.14 -13.34 -5.62
CA ASP A 92 -4.82 -14.76 -5.80
C ASP A 92 -5.59 -15.42 -6.96
N GLY A 93 -6.48 -14.67 -7.62
CA GLY A 93 -7.28 -15.14 -8.76
C GLY A 93 -8.70 -15.60 -8.42
N GLN A 94 -9.12 -15.54 -7.15
CA GLN A 94 -10.46 -15.99 -6.75
C GLN A 94 -11.57 -14.99 -7.16
N GLN A 95 -11.29 -13.69 -7.09
CA GLN A 95 -12.18 -12.60 -7.49
C GLN A 95 -11.61 -11.76 -8.64
N PHE A 96 -10.32 -11.42 -8.58
CA PHE A 96 -9.67 -10.51 -9.52
C PHE A 96 -8.60 -11.20 -10.37
N ALA A 97 -7.95 -10.44 -11.24
CA ALA A 97 -6.84 -10.95 -12.02
C ALA A 97 -5.67 -11.30 -11.09
N LYS A 98 -5.25 -12.57 -11.10
CA LYS A 98 -4.16 -13.05 -10.27
C LYS A 98 -2.87 -12.27 -10.54
N ASN A 99 -2.21 -11.81 -9.48
CA ASN A 99 -0.83 -11.36 -9.54
C ASN A 99 0.07 -12.61 -9.50
N ASP A 100 0.85 -12.87 -10.54
CA ASP A 100 1.71 -14.05 -10.58
C ASP A 100 3.07 -13.79 -9.89
N ALA A 101 3.93 -14.80 -9.84
CA ALA A 101 5.24 -14.69 -9.19
C ALA A 101 6.14 -13.63 -9.85
N GLU A 102 6.00 -13.38 -11.16
CA GLU A 102 6.79 -12.35 -11.84
C GLU A 102 6.34 -10.95 -11.39
N ASP A 103 5.03 -10.71 -11.38
CA ASP A 103 4.47 -9.43 -10.93
C ASP A 103 4.79 -9.16 -9.45
N VAL A 104 4.66 -10.16 -8.57
CA VAL A 104 5.02 -10.02 -7.15
C VAL A 104 6.51 -9.74 -6.96
N ALA A 105 7.39 -10.39 -7.73
CA ALA A 105 8.82 -10.09 -7.69
C ALA A 105 9.11 -8.64 -8.11
N LYS A 106 8.38 -8.10 -9.10
CA LYS A 106 8.45 -6.69 -9.50
C LYS A 106 7.99 -5.77 -8.37
N VAL A 107 6.89 -6.09 -7.69
CA VAL A 107 6.42 -5.33 -6.52
C VAL A 107 7.47 -5.27 -5.42
N VAL A 108 8.07 -6.41 -5.04
CA VAL A 108 9.12 -6.45 -4.02
C VAL A 108 10.32 -5.60 -4.44
N LYS A 109 10.73 -5.69 -5.71
CA LYS A 109 11.79 -4.84 -6.29
C LYS A 109 11.43 -3.35 -6.19
N MET A 110 10.21 -2.96 -6.54
CA MET A 110 9.72 -1.58 -6.44
C MET A 110 9.75 -1.08 -4.99
N CYS A 111 9.26 -1.86 -4.03
CA CYS A 111 9.34 -1.53 -2.60
C CYS A 111 10.80 -1.27 -2.16
N LYS A 112 11.71 -2.21 -2.46
CA LYS A 112 13.13 -2.11 -2.07
C LYS A 112 13.83 -0.90 -2.68
N LEU A 113 13.66 -0.68 -3.99
CA LEU A 113 14.26 0.47 -4.68
C LEU A 113 13.75 1.81 -4.13
N ASN A 114 12.52 1.83 -3.62
CA ASN A 114 11.93 3.02 -3.01
C ASN A 114 12.13 3.12 -1.51
N ARG A 115 12.87 2.18 -0.90
CA ARG A 115 13.13 2.11 0.55
C ARG A 115 11.85 2.01 1.39
N LEU A 116 10.87 1.28 0.87
CA LEU A 116 9.59 1.03 1.52
C LEU A 116 9.59 -0.38 2.10
N VAL A 117 9.18 -0.52 3.36
CA VAL A 117 8.73 -1.82 3.89
C VAL A 117 7.50 -2.25 3.07
N CYS A 118 7.52 -3.47 2.56
CA CYS A 118 6.50 -4.00 1.66
C CYS A 118 5.55 -4.90 2.45
N VAL A 119 4.35 -4.42 2.78
CA VAL A 119 3.30 -5.27 3.35
C VAL A 119 2.48 -5.82 2.20
N LEU A 120 2.68 -7.09 1.84
CA LEU A 120 1.89 -7.71 0.77
C LEU A 120 0.63 -8.34 1.37
N GLU A 121 -0.52 -8.10 0.76
CA GLU A 121 -1.82 -8.63 1.19
C GLU A 121 -2.60 -9.22 0.01
N VAL A 122 -3.43 -10.24 0.25
CA VAL A 122 -4.36 -10.78 -0.76
C VAL A 122 -5.80 -10.37 -0.46
N HIS A 123 -6.44 -9.76 -1.46
CA HIS A 123 -7.72 -9.06 -1.28
C HIS A 123 -8.96 -9.90 -1.61
N ASP A 124 -8.81 -11.05 -2.25
CA ASP A 124 -9.93 -11.85 -2.76
C ASP A 124 -10.77 -12.51 -1.64
N VAL A 125 -10.37 -12.43 -0.39
CA VAL A 125 -11.06 -13.07 0.75
C VAL A 125 -11.93 -12.09 1.54
N THR A 126 -11.88 -10.80 1.18
CA THR A 126 -12.52 -9.71 1.92
C THR A 126 -14.02 -9.93 2.10
N GLY A 127 -14.43 -10.01 3.37
CA GLY A 127 -15.82 -10.21 3.78
C GLY A 127 -16.31 -11.66 3.76
N SER A 128 -15.41 -12.66 3.72
CA SER A 128 -15.81 -14.07 3.67
C SER A 128 -16.78 -14.46 4.80
N GLY A 129 -17.74 -15.34 4.47
CA GLY A 129 -18.86 -15.70 5.34
C GLY A 129 -20.06 -14.74 5.29
N GLU A 130 -19.90 -13.54 4.73
CA GLU A 130 -21.00 -12.60 4.47
C GLU A 130 -21.12 -12.25 2.98
N LYS A 131 -20.01 -11.87 2.33
CA LYS A 131 -19.95 -11.54 0.91
C LYS A 131 -19.93 -12.83 0.09
N ALA A 132 -20.87 -12.99 -0.84
CA ALA A 132 -21.03 -14.23 -1.60
C ALA A 132 -19.86 -14.50 -2.57
N GLU A 133 -19.23 -13.43 -3.07
CA GLU A 133 -18.10 -13.50 -4.00
C GLU A 133 -16.74 -13.64 -3.29
N ALA A 134 -16.70 -13.54 -1.96
CA ALA A 134 -15.47 -13.69 -1.21
C ALA A 134 -14.89 -15.11 -1.36
N GLY A 135 -13.58 -15.16 -1.55
CA GLY A 135 -12.80 -16.38 -1.64
C GLY A 135 -12.64 -17.10 -0.30
N ASP A 136 -11.78 -18.12 -0.35
CA ASP A 136 -11.43 -18.99 0.76
C ASP A 136 -10.01 -18.71 1.27
N LEU A 137 -9.86 -18.60 2.60
CA LEU A 137 -8.59 -18.25 3.24
C LEU A 137 -7.51 -19.32 3.06
N GLN A 138 -7.88 -20.59 2.94
CA GLN A 138 -6.89 -21.66 2.72
C GLN A 138 -6.37 -21.67 1.29
N THR A 139 -7.21 -21.28 0.33
CA THR A 139 -6.81 -21.03 -1.06
C THR A 139 -5.80 -19.88 -1.13
N THR A 140 -6.04 -18.79 -0.39
CA THR A 140 -5.08 -17.69 -0.25
C THR A 140 -3.77 -18.13 0.42
N ALA A 141 -3.83 -18.97 1.46
CA ALA A 141 -2.63 -19.55 2.06
C ALA A 141 -1.81 -20.38 1.05
N ALA A 142 -2.48 -21.14 0.17
CA ALA A 142 -1.82 -21.89 -0.89
C ALA A 142 -1.17 -20.98 -1.93
N TYR A 143 -1.80 -19.85 -2.29
CA TYR A 143 -1.21 -18.84 -3.17
C TYR A 143 0.11 -18.29 -2.61
N TRP A 144 0.19 -18.00 -1.31
CA TRP A 144 1.48 -17.62 -0.70
C TRP A 144 2.54 -18.72 -0.87
N VAL A 145 2.17 -20.00 -0.72
CA VAL A 145 3.09 -21.12 -0.95
C VAL A 145 3.58 -21.18 -2.39
N GLU A 146 2.74 -20.85 -3.38
CA GLU A 146 3.15 -20.74 -4.78
C GLU A 146 4.19 -19.63 -5.01
N LEU A 147 4.12 -18.54 -4.24
CA LEU A 147 5.07 -17.42 -4.29
C LEU A 147 6.35 -17.64 -3.49
N ALA A 148 6.57 -18.82 -2.91
CA ALA A 148 7.70 -19.06 -2.01
C ALA A 148 9.06 -18.77 -2.65
N ASP A 149 9.23 -19.04 -3.95
CA ASP A 149 10.50 -18.83 -4.66
C ASP A 149 10.86 -17.35 -4.86
N VAL A 150 9.88 -16.44 -4.82
CA VAL A 150 10.10 -14.99 -4.98
C VAL A 150 10.07 -14.22 -3.67
N LEU A 151 9.54 -14.82 -2.60
CA LEU A 151 9.44 -14.18 -1.28
C LEU A 151 10.52 -14.66 -0.31
N LYS A 152 10.91 -15.95 -0.31
CA LYS A 152 11.96 -16.42 0.58
C LYS A 152 13.29 -15.72 0.28
N GLY A 153 13.93 -15.19 1.31
CA GLY A 153 15.10 -14.31 1.19
C GLY A 153 14.77 -12.82 1.20
N GLU A 154 13.50 -12.44 1.19
CA GLU A 154 13.04 -11.06 1.25
C GLU A 154 12.48 -10.68 2.64
N GLU A 155 12.76 -11.48 3.67
CA GLU A 155 12.25 -11.31 5.02
C GLU A 155 12.67 -9.97 5.67
N ASP A 156 13.75 -9.36 5.21
CA ASP A 156 14.26 -8.06 5.67
C ASP A 156 13.42 -6.88 5.13
N TYR A 157 12.60 -7.11 4.10
CA TYR A 157 11.89 -6.06 3.35
C TYR A 157 10.38 -6.31 3.25
N VAL A 158 9.94 -7.57 3.39
CA VAL A 158 8.56 -7.99 3.16
C VAL A 158 7.90 -8.50 4.44
N ILE A 159 6.66 -8.07 4.66
CA ILE A 159 5.74 -8.62 5.66
C ILE A 159 4.56 -9.22 4.90
N ILE A 160 4.14 -10.43 5.30
CA ILE A 160 3.03 -11.12 4.67
C ILE A 160 1.78 -10.89 5.51
N ASN A 161 0.86 -10.07 5.02
CA ASN A 161 -0.49 -9.97 5.54
C ASN A 161 -1.34 -11.03 4.85
N ILE A 162 -1.73 -12.10 5.56
CA ILE A 162 -2.24 -13.32 4.92
C ILE A 162 -3.40 -13.00 3.96
N ALA A 163 -4.35 -12.20 4.41
CA ALA A 163 -5.54 -11.85 3.65
C ALA A 163 -6.14 -10.54 4.18
N ASN A 164 -6.63 -9.69 3.28
CA ASN A 164 -7.40 -8.52 3.65
C ASN A 164 -8.76 -8.92 4.21
N GLU A 165 -9.04 -8.48 5.44
CA GLU A 165 -10.39 -8.54 6.04
C GLU A 165 -11.10 -9.91 5.83
N PRO A 166 -10.48 -11.04 6.21
CA PRO A 166 -10.87 -12.36 5.71
C PRO A 166 -12.21 -12.86 6.23
N PHE A 167 -12.89 -12.10 7.09
CA PHE A 167 -14.20 -12.45 7.65
C PHE A 167 -15.12 -11.25 7.71
N GLY A 168 -16.32 -11.42 7.17
CA GLY A 168 -17.41 -10.44 7.29
C GLY A 168 -18.07 -10.46 8.67
N ASN A 169 -19.30 -9.96 8.74
CA ASN A 169 -20.09 -9.88 9.97
C ASN A 169 -20.67 -11.23 10.37
N ASN A 170 -20.81 -11.43 11.69
CA ASN A 170 -21.46 -12.59 12.30
C ASN A 170 -20.76 -13.94 12.02
N VAL A 171 -19.51 -13.93 11.55
CA VAL A 171 -18.68 -15.13 11.53
C VAL A 171 -18.38 -15.54 12.98
N PRO A 172 -18.55 -16.83 13.35
CA PRO A 172 -18.19 -17.30 14.69
C PRO A 172 -16.71 -17.07 15.00
N ALA A 173 -16.40 -16.64 16.24
CA ALA A 173 -15.02 -16.46 16.69
C ALA A 173 -14.16 -17.73 16.51
N GLU A 174 -14.74 -18.91 16.72
CA GLU A 174 -14.04 -20.19 16.49
C GLU A 174 -13.62 -20.37 15.02
N THR A 175 -14.42 -19.90 14.07
CA THR A 175 -14.06 -19.94 12.63
C THR A 175 -12.89 -19.00 12.36
N TYR A 176 -12.95 -17.75 12.86
CA TYR A 176 -11.85 -16.79 12.74
C TYR A 176 -10.54 -17.39 13.28
N VAL A 177 -10.58 -17.99 14.47
CA VAL A 177 -9.40 -18.59 15.10
C VAL A 177 -8.88 -19.80 14.33
N ASN A 178 -9.75 -20.76 14.01
CA ASN A 178 -9.32 -22.02 13.42
C ASN A 178 -8.76 -21.85 12.00
N GLU A 179 -9.38 -20.99 11.19
CA GLU A 179 -8.94 -20.78 9.81
C GLU A 179 -7.62 -20.02 9.73
N HIS A 180 -7.40 -19.01 10.59
CA HIS A 180 -6.10 -18.35 10.69
C HIS A 180 -5.01 -19.30 11.18
N LYS A 181 -5.27 -20.13 12.20
CA LYS A 181 -4.28 -21.10 12.70
C LYS A 181 -3.84 -22.07 11.61
N LYS A 182 -4.77 -22.53 10.76
CA LYS A 182 -4.45 -23.36 9.59
C LYS A 182 -3.59 -22.60 8.58
N ALA A 183 -3.97 -21.38 8.22
CA ALA A 183 -3.23 -20.57 7.25
C ALA A 183 -1.79 -20.28 7.73
N ILE A 184 -1.62 -19.88 9.00
CA ILE A 184 -0.31 -19.68 9.63
C ILE A 184 0.53 -20.96 9.54
N THR A 185 -0.05 -22.11 9.92
CA THR A 185 0.64 -23.41 9.88
C THR A 185 1.07 -23.75 8.45
N THR A 186 0.20 -23.54 7.45
CA THR A 186 0.50 -23.75 6.03
C THR A 186 1.72 -22.95 5.59
N LEU A 187 1.78 -21.64 5.92
CA LEU A 187 2.93 -20.80 5.56
C LEU A 187 4.21 -21.25 6.28
N ARG A 188 4.13 -21.58 7.58
CA ARG A 188 5.31 -22.04 8.33
C ARG A 188 5.82 -23.40 7.85
N ASP A 189 4.93 -24.34 7.54
CA ASP A 189 5.28 -25.66 6.99
C ASP A 189 5.90 -25.55 5.59
N ALA A 190 5.48 -24.54 4.82
CA ALA A 190 6.11 -24.20 3.54
C ALA A 190 7.47 -23.50 3.71
N GLY A 191 7.89 -23.17 4.93
CA GLY A 191 9.21 -22.60 5.26
C GLY A 191 9.28 -21.08 5.19
N PHE A 192 8.14 -20.37 5.29
CA PHE A 192 8.16 -18.92 5.42
C PHE A 192 8.63 -18.49 6.82
N THR A 193 9.62 -17.61 6.85
CA THR A 193 10.17 -17.01 8.10
C THR A 193 9.81 -15.54 8.29
N HIS A 194 9.10 -14.95 7.32
CA HIS A 194 8.62 -13.56 7.34
C HIS A 194 7.78 -13.28 8.60
N THR A 195 7.75 -12.03 9.05
CA THR A 195 6.68 -11.59 9.94
C THR A 195 5.34 -11.75 9.23
N ILE A 196 4.38 -12.37 9.92
CA ILE A 196 3.01 -12.56 9.41
C ILE A 196 2.09 -11.54 10.09
N MET A 197 1.29 -10.83 9.29
CA MET A 197 0.27 -9.90 9.76
C MET A 197 -1.13 -10.51 9.58
N ILE A 198 -1.94 -10.43 10.62
CA ILE A 198 -3.30 -10.97 10.65
C ILE A 198 -4.32 -9.84 10.80
N ASP A 199 -5.26 -9.74 9.86
CA ASP A 199 -6.35 -8.78 9.94
C ASP A 199 -7.45 -9.25 10.89
N ALA A 200 -8.18 -8.28 11.44
CA ALA A 200 -9.30 -8.55 12.32
C ALA A 200 -10.53 -9.09 11.58
N ALA A 201 -11.49 -9.62 12.34
CA ALA A 201 -12.80 -10.00 11.81
C ALA A 201 -13.65 -8.76 11.50
N ASN A 202 -14.89 -8.98 11.02
CA ASN A 202 -15.87 -7.94 10.77
C ASN A 202 -15.38 -6.87 9.78
N TRP A 203 -14.87 -7.30 8.63
CA TRP A 203 -14.30 -6.39 7.63
C TRP A 203 -13.14 -5.58 8.22
N GLY A 204 -12.28 -6.24 9.02
CA GLY A 204 -11.15 -5.61 9.71
C GLY A 204 -11.52 -4.67 10.86
N GLN A 205 -12.77 -4.22 10.99
CA GLN A 205 -13.19 -3.25 12.01
C GLN A 205 -13.41 -3.85 13.40
N ASP A 206 -13.46 -5.18 13.49
CA ASP A 206 -13.56 -5.93 14.75
C ASP A 206 -14.60 -5.40 15.74
N TRP A 207 -15.78 -4.98 15.25
CA TRP A 207 -16.80 -4.38 16.14
C TRP A 207 -17.33 -5.38 17.18
N GLN A 208 -17.20 -6.68 16.92
CA GLN A 208 -17.50 -7.76 17.87
C GLN A 208 -16.31 -8.12 18.77
N GLU A 209 -15.16 -7.45 18.61
CA GLU A 209 -13.94 -7.64 19.39
C GLU A 209 -13.41 -9.09 19.30
N ILE A 210 -13.63 -9.78 18.17
CA ILE A 210 -13.22 -11.17 17.96
C ILE A 210 -11.69 -11.28 17.95
N MET A 211 -11.00 -10.43 17.18
CA MET A 211 -9.54 -10.40 17.19
C MET A 211 -9.03 -9.93 18.55
N LEU A 212 -9.62 -8.86 19.09
CA LEU A 212 -9.25 -8.31 20.40
C LEU A 212 -9.34 -9.35 21.52
N ASP A 213 -10.28 -10.29 21.45
CA ASP A 213 -10.43 -11.34 22.47
C ASP A 213 -9.56 -12.58 22.21
N ASN A 214 -9.14 -12.83 20.96
CA ASN A 214 -8.57 -14.12 20.56
C ASN A 214 -7.16 -14.06 19.92
N ALA A 215 -6.52 -12.88 19.82
CA ALA A 215 -5.23 -12.73 19.13
C ALA A 215 -4.13 -13.66 19.65
N THR A 216 -3.99 -13.83 20.98
CA THR A 216 -3.02 -14.79 21.54
C THR A 216 -3.30 -16.24 21.13
N GLU A 217 -4.58 -16.63 20.98
CA GLU A 217 -4.93 -17.97 20.54
C GLU A 217 -4.59 -18.19 19.06
N VAL A 218 -4.83 -17.19 18.21
CA VAL A 218 -4.40 -17.21 16.80
C VAL A 218 -2.89 -17.31 16.70
N ALA A 219 -2.16 -16.43 17.40
CA ALA A 219 -0.70 -16.38 17.38
C ALA A 219 -0.04 -17.67 17.90
N SER A 220 -0.74 -18.46 18.73
CA SER A 220 -0.22 -19.74 19.23
C SER A 220 0.06 -20.79 18.16
N ALA A 221 -0.46 -20.62 16.94
CA ALA A 221 -0.14 -21.49 15.81
C ALA A 221 1.21 -21.15 15.14
N ASP A 222 1.79 -19.98 15.41
CA ASP A 222 3.08 -19.62 14.83
C ASP A 222 4.24 -20.27 15.56
N SER A 223 4.89 -21.22 14.91
CA SER A 223 6.09 -21.91 15.43
C SER A 223 7.29 -20.97 15.62
N LEU A 224 7.30 -19.79 15.00
CA LEU A 224 8.36 -18.79 15.09
C LEU A 224 8.06 -17.66 16.07
N ASN A 225 6.82 -17.55 16.56
CA ASN A 225 6.35 -16.41 17.37
C ASN A 225 6.65 -15.05 16.72
N ASN A 226 6.49 -14.95 15.40
CA ASN A 226 6.76 -13.76 14.59
C ASN A 226 5.48 -13.30 13.87
N ILE A 227 4.46 -12.97 14.68
CA ILE A 227 3.16 -12.48 14.24
C ILE A 227 2.87 -11.08 14.78
N MET A 228 2.19 -10.28 13.97
CA MET A 228 1.57 -9.01 14.32
C MET A 228 0.11 -8.98 13.85
N PHE A 229 -0.66 -8.00 14.34
CA PHE A 229 -2.09 -7.87 14.05
C PHE A 229 -2.43 -6.51 13.43
N SER A 230 -3.49 -6.48 12.64
CA SER A 230 -4.00 -5.30 11.96
C SER A 230 -5.49 -5.12 12.27
N VAL A 231 -5.87 -3.90 12.64
CA VAL A 231 -7.26 -3.45 12.74
C VAL A 231 -7.51 -2.37 11.69
N HIS A 232 -8.67 -2.39 11.05
CA HIS A 232 -9.06 -1.41 10.03
C HIS A 232 -10.05 -0.44 10.66
N MET A 233 -9.61 0.79 10.91
CA MET A 233 -10.39 1.76 11.66
C MET A 233 -11.19 2.67 10.73
N TYR A 234 -12.42 2.26 10.44
CA TYR A 234 -13.42 3.08 9.73
C TYR A 234 -14.52 3.56 10.69
N GLN A 235 -15.79 3.54 10.26
CA GLN A 235 -16.92 4.16 10.96
C GLN A 235 -17.26 3.56 12.33
N VAL A 236 -16.66 2.44 12.72
CA VAL A 236 -16.74 1.92 14.10
C VAL A 236 -15.95 2.80 15.08
N TYR A 237 -14.95 3.53 14.60
CA TYR A 237 -13.95 4.27 15.38
C TYR A 237 -14.15 5.79 15.27
N GLN A 238 -15.30 6.27 15.73
CA GLN A 238 -15.76 7.66 15.57
C GLN A 238 -15.28 8.62 16.68
N ASN A 239 -14.48 8.13 17.63
CA ASN A 239 -13.95 8.97 18.70
C ASN A 239 -12.70 8.35 19.34
N ARG A 240 -11.85 9.23 19.88
CA ARG A 240 -10.66 8.86 20.63
C ARG A 240 -10.87 7.81 21.72
N GLU A 241 -11.96 7.85 22.49
CA GLU A 241 -12.19 6.90 23.60
C GLU A 241 -12.26 5.46 23.09
N LYS A 242 -13.01 5.21 22.00
CA LYS A 242 -13.09 3.87 21.39
C LYS A 242 -11.75 3.42 20.80
N ILE A 243 -11.06 4.32 20.09
CA ILE A 243 -9.75 4.05 19.47
C ILE A 243 -8.71 3.69 20.53
N GLU A 244 -8.54 4.55 21.53
CA GLU A 244 -7.53 4.38 22.58
C GLU A 244 -7.84 3.17 23.46
N SER A 245 -9.12 2.92 23.76
CA SER A 245 -9.54 1.72 24.50
C SER A 245 -9.19 0.44 23.75
N TYR A 246 -9.46 0.38 22.44
CA TYR A 246 -9.13 -0.80 21.62
C TYR A 246 -7.61 -1.03 21.58
N VAL A 247 -6.82 0.00 21.25
CA VAL A 247 -5.36 -0.09 21.16
C VAL A 247 -4.73 -0.47 22.51
N SER A 248 -5.05 0.26 23.58
CA SER A 248 -4.47 0.01 24.91
C SER A 248 -4.86 -1.37 25.46
N THR A 249 -6.10 -1.81 25.21
CA THR A 249 -6.56 -3.15 25.60
C THR A 249 -5.80 -4.24 24.84
N PHE A 250 -5.65 -4.10 23.52
CA PHE A 250 -4.93 -5.09 22.73
C PHE A 250 -3.48 -5.23 23.19
N LEU A 251 -2.76 -4.12 23.28
CA LEU A 251 -1.34 -4.10 23.64
C LEU A 251 -1.11 -4.66 25.04
N SER A 252 -1.95 -4.29 26.02
CA SER A 252 -1.82 -4.77 27.40
C SER A 252 -2.20 -6.24 27.57
N ARG A 253 -3.21 -6.71 26.83
CA ARG A 253 -3.72 -8.09 26.92
C ARG A 253 -2.81 -9.09 26.23
N HIS A 254 -2.33 -8.76 25.04
CA HIS A 254 -1.61 -9.71 24.20
C HIS A 254 -0.10 -9.51 24.22
N ASN A 255 0.38 -8.29 24.51
CA ASN A 255 1.80 -7.95 24.43
C ASN A 255 2.41 -8.35 23.06
N MET A 256 1.70 -7.97 21.99
CA MET A 256 2.02 -8.25 20.59
C MET A 256 1.86 -6.97 19.77
N PRO A 257 2.54 -6.82 18.61
CA PRO A 257 2.41 -5.62 17.79
C PRO A 257 1.02 -5.53 17.16
N LEU A 258 0.45 -4.33 17.20
CA LEU A 258 -0.79 -3.95 16.53
C LEU A 258 -0.48 -2.81 15.57
N ILE A 259 -1.14 -2.77 14.42
CA ILE A 259 -1.18 -1.60 13.55
C ILE A 259 -2.62 -1.25 13.17
N VAL A 260 -2.82 -0.01 12.73
CA VAL A 260 -4.02 0.38 11.98
C VAL A 260 -3.72 0.18 10.49
N GLY A 261 -4.02 -1.01 9.95
CA GLY A 261 -3.64 -1.38 8.57
C GLY A 261 -4.45 -0.67 7.48
N GLU A 262 -5.63 -0.17 7.84
CA GLU A 262 -6.45 0.71 7.01
C GLU A 262 -7.22 1.69 7.88
N PHE A 263 -7.42 2.90 7.36
CA PHE A 263 -8.33 3.90 7.91
C PHE A 263 -8.53 5.04 6.90
N GLY A 264 -9.59 5.82 7.10
CA GLY A 264 -9.89 7.02 6.34
C GLY A 264 -10.44 8.13 7.23
N MET A 265 -10.78 9.27 6.62
CA MET A 265 -11.47 10.37 7.32
C MET A 265 -13.01 10.26 7.28
N ASP A 266 -13.54 9.48 6.34
CA ASP A 266 -14.96 9.15 6.21
C ASP A 266 -15.07 7.75 5.62
N HIS A 267 -16.09 6.99 6.00
CA HIS A 267 -16.42 5.76 5.29
C HIS A 267 -17.94 5.59 5.20
N GLN A 268 -18.45 5.48 3.96
CA GLN A 268 -19.88 5.36 3.67
C GLN A 268 -20.70 6.58 4.16
N GLY A 269 -20.11 7.77 4.16
CA GLY A 269 -20.75 9.00 4.63
C GLY A 269 -20.90 9.05 6.16
N GLN A 270 -20.06 8.29 6.87
CA GLN A 270 -19.95 8.31 8.33
C GLN A 270 -18.55 8.73 8.74
N ASP A 271 -18.50 9.58 9.76
CA ASP A 271 -17.29 10.14 10.33
C ASP A 271 -16.38 9.05 10.92
N VAL A 272 -15.07 9.25 10.76
CA VAL A 272 -14.00 8.44 11.36
C VAL A 272 -13.06 9.42 12.06
N ASP A 273 -12.68 9.18 13.31
CA ASP A 273 -11.82 10.12 14.05
C ASP A 273 -10.34 9.88 13.70
N GLU A 274 -9.96 10.25 12.48
CA GLU A 274 -8.61 10.08 11.93
C GLU A 274 -7.55 10.87 12.70
N ASP A 275 -7.94 12.03 13.25
CA ASP A 275 -7.11 12.83 14.14
C ASP A 275 -6.70 12.03 15.39
N ALA A 276 -7.68 11.36 16.02
CA ALA A 276 -7.40 10.51 17.16
C ALA A 276 -6.63 9.24 16.78
N ILE A 277 -6.90 8.62 15.62
CA ILE A 277 -6.14 7.46 15.13
C ILE A 277 -4.65 7.81 15.04
N LEU A 278 -4.32 8.92 14.38
CA LEU A 278 -2.94 9.36 14.19
C LEU A 278 -2.28 9.73 15.53
N ALA A 279 -2.99 10.43 16.42
CA ALA A 279 -2.47 10.79 17.74
C ALA A 279 -2.24 9.58 18.65
N VAL A 280 -3.18 8.63 18.70
CA VAL A 280 -3.06 7.38 19.47
C VAL A 280 -1.94 6.51 18.90
N ALA A 281 -1.80 6.45 17.58
CA ALA A 281 -0.71 5.71 16.95
C ALA A 281 0.68 6.25 17.34
N GLU A 282 0.82 7.57 17.45
CA GLU A 282 2.06 8.21 17.89
C GLU A 282 2.33 8.02 19.39
N GLU A 283 1.28 8.08 20.22
CA GLU A 283 1.38 7.91 21.68
C GLU A 283 1.72 6.47 22.08
N TYR A 284 1.06 5.49 21.46
CA TYR A 284 1.22 4.06 21.76
C TYR A 284 2.28 3.39 20.88
N LYS A 285 2.95 4.14 20.00
CA LYS A 285 4.01 3.66 19.10
C LYS A 285 3.58 2.49 18.22
N ILE A 286 2.34 2.54 17.72
CA ILE A 286 1.82 1.60 16.73
C ILE A 286 1.89 2.18 15.32
N GLY A 287 1.94 1.30 14.32
CA GLY A 287 1.94 1.68 12.91
C GLY A 287 0.55 2.10 12.40
N TYR A 288 0.52 2.86 11.31
CA TYR A 288 -0.70 3.10 10.54
C TYR A 288 -0.43 3.10 9.02
N LEU A 289 -1.43 2.70 8.25
CA LEU A 289 -1.42 2.74 6.78
C LEU A 289 -2.76 3.28 6.29
N GLY A 290 -2.77 4.49 5.72
CA GLY A 290 -4.03 5.10 5.27
C GLY A 290 -4.58 4.41 4.03
N TRP A 291 -5.91 4.32 3.91
CA TRP A 291 -6.58 3.85 2.70
C TRP A 291 -7.09 5.05 1.88
N SER A 292 -6.75 5.18 0.60
CA SER A 292 -5.64 4.56 -0.14
C SER A 292 -5.02 5.58 -1.11
N TRP A 293 -3.91 5.23 -1.76
CA TRP A 293 -3.16 6.17 -2.61
C TRP A 293 -4.03 6.84 -3.69
N SER A 294 -4.79 6.04 -4.44
CA SER A 294 -5.76 6.48 -5.45
C SER A 294 -6.57 5.29 -5.96
N GLY A 295 -7.66 5.57 -6.70
CA GLY A 295 -8.39 4.58 -7.49
C GLY A 295 -9.60 3.96 -6.78
N ASN A 296 -10.12 4.57 -5.72
CA ASN A 296 -11.35 4.14 -5.06
C ASN A 296 -12.57 4.37 -5.95
N THR A 297 -13.40 3.34 -6.10
CA THR A 297 -14.53 3.37 -7.04
C THR A 297 -15.85 2.93 -6.41
N ALA A 298 -15.81 2.36 -5.21
CA ALA A 298 -16.99 1.86 -4.54
C ALA A 298 -17.81 3.05 -3.98
N PRO A 299 -19.15 2.98 -4.03
CA PRO A 299 -19.98 3.98 -3.39
C PRO A 299 -19.59 4.18 -1.93
N GLY A 300 -19.31 5.43 -1.55
CA GLY A 300 -18.90 5.78 -0.19
C GLY A 300 -17.40 5.62 0.11
N THR A 301 -16.56 5.34 -0.90
CA THR A 301 -15.10 5.29 -0.75
C THR A 301 -14.34 6.33 -1.58
N PHE A 302 -15.02 7.12 -2.42
CA PHE A 302 -14.36 8.09 -3.31
C PHE A 302 -13.50 9.12 -2.58
N GLU A 303 -13.92 9.54 -1.38
CA GLU A 303 -13.18 10.52 -0.56
C GLU A 303 -11.93 9.93 0.11
N LEU A 304 -11.72 8.61 0.00
CA LEU A 304 -10.56 7.90 0.53
C LEU A 304 -9.33 7.96 -0.38
N ASP A 305 -9.44 8.52 -1.58
CA ASP A 305 -8.27 8.73 -2.43
C ASP A 305 -7.37 9.82 -1.83
N MET A 306 -6.07 9.53 -1.68
CA MET A 306 -5.08 10.53 -1.25
C MET A 306 -4.64 11.44 -2.40
N THR A 307 -4.59 10.90 -3.61
CA THR A 307 -4.25 11.60 -4.84
C THR A 307 -5.38 11.50 -5.85
N VAL A 308 -5.58 12.56 -6.61
CA VAL A 308 -6.50 12.54 -7.75
C VAL A 308 -5.83 11.81 -8.91
N ASN A 309 -6.40 10.69 -9.36
CA ASN A 309 -5.93 9.92 -10.53
C ASN A 309 -4.43 9.55 -10.48
N PHE A 310 -3.93 9.11 -9.32
CA PHE A 310 -2.52 8.77 -9.09
C PHE A 310 -1.53 9.95 -9.30
N ASP A 311 -2.00 11.20 -9.38
CA ASP A 311 -1.15 12.39 -9.52
C ASP A 311 -0.71 12.90 -8.14
N ALA A 312 0.52 12.60 -7.77
CA ALA A 312 1.13 12.98 -6.49
C ALA A 312 1.16 14.51 -6.26
N SER A 313 1.12 15.32 -7.32
CA SER A 313 1.04 16.78 -7.20
C SER A 313 -0.36 17.27 -6.78
N LYS A 314 -1.36 16.39 -6.83
CA LYS A 314 -2.77 16.70 -6.57
C LYS A 314 -3.31 15.89 -5.40
N LEU A 315 -2.83 16.25 -4.21
CA LEU A 315 -3.38 15.72 -2.97
C LEU A 315 -4.83 16.19 -2.76
N THR A 316 -5.70 15.24 -2.43
CA THR A 316 -7.07 15.49 -1.97
C THR A 316 -7.07 16.08 -0.56
N THR A 317 -8.25 16.36 0.01
CA THR A 317 -8.37 16.75 1.42
C THR A 317 -7.78 15.68 2.33
N TRP A 318 -8.14 14.42 2.08
CA TRP A 318 -7.62 13.28 2.83
C TRP A 318 -6.10 13.12 2.70
N GLY A 319 -5.57 13.16 1.47
CA GLY A 319 -4.13 13.04 1.25
C GLY A 319 -3.33 14.16 1.92
N LYS A 320 -3.84 15.39 1.92
CA LYS A 320 -3.22 16.51 2.66
C LYS A 320 -3.21 16.26 4.16
N ARG A 321 -4.31 15.75 4.72
CA ARG A 321 -4.43 15.44 6.14
C ARG A 321 -3.45 14.35 6.56
N LEU A 322 -3.44 13.22 5.86
CA LEU A 322 -2.59 12.08 6.22
C LEU A 322 -1.10 12.38 6.04
N ILE A 323 -0.73 13.01 4.92
CA ILE A 323 0.69 13.19 4.57
C ILE A 323 1.30 14.37 5.31
N ASN A 324 0.63 15.53 5.29
CA ASN A 324 1.20 16.79 5.77
C ASN A 324 0.64 17.26 7.11
N GLY A 325 -0.43 16.65 7.62
CA GLY A 325 -1.08 17.04 8.87
C GLY A 325 -0.34 16.61 10.13
N GLU A 326 -0.87 17.00 11.28
CA GLU A 326 -0.32 16.62 12.59
C GLU A 326 -0.38 15.10 12.79
N ASN A 327 0.71 14.54 13.33
CA ASN A 327 1.00 13.11 13.44
C ASN A 327 1.00 12.35 12.09
N GLY A 328 0.96 13.10 10.99
CA GLY A 328 0.98 12.57 9.62
C GLY A 328 2.35 12.04 9.20
N ILE A 329 2.40 11.53 7.98
CA ILE A 329 3.55 10.77 7.46
C ILE A 329 4.82 11.62 7.48
N LYS A 330 4.80 12.84 6.92
CA LYS A 330 6.01 13.69 6.87
C LYS A 330 6.52 14.11 8.24
N GLN A 331 5.66 14.14 9.25
CA GLN A 331 6.06 14.55 10.59
C GLN A 331 6.69 13.39 11.40
N THR A 332 6.21 12.16 11.18
CA THR A 332 6.47 11.04 12.09
C THR A 332 7.16 9.84 11.45
N SER A 333 7.19 9.75 10.11
CA SER A 333 7.81 8.65 9.39
C SER A 333 9.33 8.63 9.57
N VAL A 334 9.85 7.45 9.87
CA VAL A 334 11.29 7.16 9.95
C VAL A 334 11.54 5.91 9.13
N LEU A 335 12.49 5.95 8.20
CA LEU A 335 12.82 4.79 7.37
C LEU A 335 13.28 3.61 8.25
N ALA A 336 12.92 2.39 7.84
CA ALA A 336 13.47 1.18 8.45
C ALA A 336 14.99 1.15 8.23
N SER A 337 15.75 0.76 9.25
CA SER A 337 17.21 0.88 9.23
C SER A 337 17.88 -0.13 8.28
N VAL A 338 17.14 -1.14 7.82
CA VAL A 338 17.56 -2.01 6.70
C VAL A 338 17.89 -1.19 5.44
N PHE A 339 17.30 0.01 5.29
CA PHE A 339 17.58 0.94 4.20
C PHE A 339 18.59 2.03 4.56
N ASP A 340 19.20 2.01 5.74
CA ASP A 340 20.15 3.05 6.16
C ASP A 340 21.32 3.18 5.18
N GLY A 341 21.65 4.43 4.83
CA GLY A 341 22.72 4.74 3.89
C GLY A 341 22.38 4.46 2.42
N GLN A 342 21.17 3.99 2.11
CA GLN A 342 20.68 3.88 0.74
C GLN A 342 20.00 5.19 0.33
N GLU A 343 20.42 5.75 -0.79
CA GLU A 343 19.71 6.87 -1.45
C GLU A 343 18.64 6.32 -2.39
N LEU A 344 17.60 7.11 -2.67
CA LEU A 344 16.67 6.76 -3.74
C LEU A 344 17.44 6.69 -5.08
N PRO A 345 17.19 5.68 -5.93
CA PRO A 345 17.80 5.61 -7.24
C PRO A 345 17.48 6.87 -8.03
N VAL A 346 18.52 7.52 -8.56
CA VAL A 346 18.35 8.65 -9.48
C VAL A 346 17.70 8.13 -10.76
N VAL A 347 16.59 8.74 -11.19
CA VAL A 347 16.00 8.47 -12.50
C VAL A 347 16.99 8.97 -13.55
N GLN A 348 17.75 8.05 -14.12
CA GLN A 348 18.66 8.36 -15.22
C GLN A 348 17.85 8.72 -16.47
N GLN A 349 18.48 9.39 -17.42
CA GLN A 349 17.86 9.70 -18.69
C GLN A 349 18.62 9.03 -19.83
N CYS A 350 17.92 8.82 -20.93
CA CYS A 350 18.39 8.26 -22.17
C CYS A 350 18.18 9.29 -23.28
N ASP A 351 19.24 9.64 -24.00
CA ASP A 351 19.10 10.19 -25.35
C ASP A 351 18.77 9.03 -26.29
N PHE A 352 17.48 8.82 -26.54
CA PHE A 352 16.97 7.79 -27.42
C PHE A 352 16.81 8.35 -28.84
N TYR A 353 17.86 8.24 -29.66
CA TYR A 353 17.86 8.73 -31.06
C TYR A 353 17.50 10.23 -31.19
N GLY A 354 18.02 11.08 -30.29
CA GLY A 354 17.78 12.53 -30.27
C GLY A 354 16.60 12.96 -29.40
N THR A 355 15.94 12.03 -28.69
CA THR A 355 14.84 12.32 -27.76
C THR A 355 15.24 11.94 -26.34
N ILE A 356 15.23 12.91 -25.44
CA ILE A 356 15.50 12.65 -24.02
C ILE A 356 14.26 12.00 -23.38
N VAL A 357 14.44 10.77 -22.91
CA VAL A 357 13.42 9.99 -22.20
C VAL A 357 13.99 9.44 -20.89
N PRO A 358 13.19 9.28 -19.83
CA PRO A 358 13.64 8.60 -18.62
C PRO A 358 14.12 7.17 -18.89
N ILE A 359 15.11 6.71 -18.13
CA ILE A 359 15.43 5.29 -18.03
C ILE A 359 14.46 4.65 -17.05
N CYS A 360 13.90 3.51 -17.45
CA CYS A 360 13.02 2.72 -16.60
C CYS A 360 13.76 2.24 -15.34
N LEU A 361 13.16 2.46 -14.17
CA LEU A 361 13.66 2.02 -12.87
C LEU A 361 13.42 0.52 -12.65
N TYR A 362 12.35 -0.03 -13.23
CA TYR A 362 11.87 -1.37 -12.90
C TYR A 362 12.04 -2.35 -14.05
N GLU A 363 11.97 -1.87 -15.29
CA GLU A 363 12.18 -2.66 -16.51
C GLU A 363 13.53 -2.35 -17.20
N ASP A 364 14.32 -3.38 -17.52
CA ASP A 364 15.67 -3.21 -18.11
C ASP A 364 15.69 -3.39 -19.63
N ALA A 365 14.72 -4.13 -20.19
CA ALA A 365 14.65 -4.43 -21.62
C ALA A 365 13.40 -3.82 -22.26
N GLY A 366 13.59 -2.92 -23.23
CA GLY A 366 12.50 -2.39 -24.06
C GLY A 366 11.98 -1.02 -23.64
N HIS A 367 10.79 -0.67 -24.15
CA HIS A 367 10.04 0.50 -23.75
C HIS A 367 9.04 0.12 -22.66
N SER A 368 8.92 0.92 -21.62
CA SER A 368 7.87 0.77 -20.60
C SER A 368 7.21 2.11 -20.30
N GLN A 369 6.17 2.08 -19.47
CA GLN A 369 5.54 3.27 -18.94
C GLN A 369 5.66 3.25 -17.42
N GLU A 370 6.47 4.16 -16.87
CA GLU A 370 6.71 4.31 -15.44
C GLU A 370 6.46 5.78 -15.05
N ASN A 371 5.99 6.03 -13.82
CA ASN A 371 5.70 7.40 -13.33
C ASN A 371 4.77 8.21 -14.27
N GLY A 372 3.80 7.54 -14.92
CA GLY A 372 2.86 8.18 -15.84
C GLY A 372 3.45 8.60 -17.20
N GLY A 373 4.73 8.31 -17.47
CA GLY A 373 5.43 8.66 -18.70
C GLY A 373 6.13 7.48 -19.36
N ASN A 374 6.51 7.63 -20.63
CA ASN A 374 7.29 6.60 -21.34
C ASN A 374 8.73 6.60 -20.82
N CYS A 375 9.31 5.41 -20.66
CA CYS A 375 10.71 5.22 -20.33
C CYS A 375 11.35 4.16 -21.24
N VAL A 376 12.69 4.13 -21.26
CA VAL A 376 13.49 3.13 -21.99
C VAL A 376 14.32 2.34 -21.00
N GLY A 377 14.35 1.01 -21.13
CA GLY A 377 15.18 0.14 -20.30
C GLY A 377 16.67 0.47 -20.43
N TYR A 378 17.41 0.31 -19.34
CA TYR A 378 18.83 0.68 -19.28
C TYR A 378 19.64 -0.05 -20.36
N THR A 379 19.46 -1.37 -20.50
CA THR A 379 20.16 -2.17 -21.52
C THR A 379 19.89 -1.63 -22.92
N MET A 380 18.62 -1.35 -23.24
CA MET A 380 18.23 -0.79 -24.54
C MET A 380 18.86 0.58 -24.81
N CYS A 381 18.97 1.43 -23.79
CA CYS A 381 19.64 2.72 -23.93
C CYS A 381 21.16 2.57 -24.10
N SER A 382 21.77 1.64 -23.35
CA SER A 382 23.22 1.40 -23.36
C SER A 382 23.73 0.81 -24.68
N GLU A 383 22.85 0.15 -25.45
CA GLU A 383 23.16 -0.48 -26.74
C GLU A 383 22.91 0.44 -27.95
N ILE A 384 22.48 1.69 -27.74
CA ILE A 384 22.30 2.67 -28.82
C ILE A 384 23.65 2.88 -29.55
N PRO A 385 23.69 2.81 -30.89
CA PRO A 385 24.92 3.02 -31.65
C PRO A 385 25.58 4.36 -31.32
N ALA A 386 26.90 4.33 -31.13
CA ALA A 386 27.68 5.53 -30.83
C ALA A 386 27.39 6.67 -31.82
N GLY A 387 27.02 7.84 -31.30
CA GLY A 387 26.63 9.02 -32.09
C GLY A 387 25.15 9.07 -32.47
N SER A 388 24.33 8.12 -32.01
CA SER A 388 22.87 8.11 -32.16
C SER A 388 22.13 8.23 -30.82
N GLY A 389 22.85 8.62 -29.75
CA GLY A 389 22.31 8.74 -28.40
C GLY A 389 23.05 7.88 -27.38
N GLY A 390 22.41 7.62 -26.24
CA GLY A 390 22.95 6.84 -25.13
C GLY A 390 22.51 7.37 -23.76
N ILE A 391 23.01 6.74 -22.69
CA ILE A 391 22.73 7.15 -21.31
C ILE A 391 23.32 8.55 -21.08
N VAL A 392 22.51 9.45 -20.50
CA VAL A 392 22.92 10.80 -20.12
C VAL A 392 22.91 10.92 -18.60
N ASP A 393 24.05 11.33 -18.03
CA ASP A 393 24.21 11.50 -16.59
C ASP A 393 23.65 12.86 -16.14
N GLY A 394 22.54 12.81 -15.39
CA GLY A 394 22.01 13.93 -14.61
C GLY A 394 20.60 14.37 -15.01
N PRO A 395 19.88 15.07 -14.10
CA PRO A 395 18.67 15.77 -14.47
C PRO A 395 19.05 16.93 -15.39
N VAL A 396 18.68 16.89 -16.68
CA VAL A 396 18.66 18.13 -17.45
C VAL A 396 17.48 18.97 -16.95
N ASP A 397 17.82 20.10 -16.33
CA ASP A 397 16.90 21.19 -16.09
C ASP A 397 16.34 21.64 -17.45
N PRO A 398 15.01 21.64 -17.66
CA PRO A 398 14.40 22.04 -18.93
C PRO A 398 14.56 23.55 -19.26
N THR A 399 15.29 24.32 -18.44
CA THR A 399 15.38 25.78 -18.55
C THR A 399 16.64 26.35 -19.19
N ASP A 400 17.48 25.58 -19.90
CA ASP A 400 18.60 26.15 -20.68
C ASP A 400 18.34 26.18 -22.20
N PRO A 401 17.59 27.17 -22.72
CA PRO A 401 17.54 27.43 -24.15
C PRO A 401 18.73 28.32 -24.53
N THR A 402 19.63 27.79 -25.36
CA THR A 402 20.56 28.64 -26.11
C THR A 402 19.76 29.56 -27.06
N ASP A 403 19.76 30.84 -26.71
CA ASP A 403 19.32 32.02 -27.46
C ASP A 403 19.87 32.04 -28.91
N PRO A 404 19.04 32.39 -29.92
CA PRO A 404 19.23 33.73 -30.50
C PRO A 404 17.93 34.47 -30.90
N THR A 405 17.78 35.65 -30.29
CA THR A 405 17.31 36.95 -30.82
C THR A 405 15.89 37.08 -31.37
N ASP A 406 15.08 37.76 -30.57
CA ASP A 406 13.85 38.51 -30.89
C ASP A 406 14.07 39.58 -31.99
N PRO A 407 13.05 39.88 -32.82
CA PRO A 407 12.47 41.21 -32.69
C PRO A 407 10.92 41.29 -32.84
N THR A 408 10.33 41.88 -31.80
CA THR A 408 9.22 42.86 -31.76
C THR A 408 7.85 42.51 -32.39
N ASP A 409 6.87 42.49 -31.49
CA ASP A 409 5.41 42.61 -31.63
C ASP A 409 4.94 43.81 -32.48
N PRO A 410 3.80 43.67 -33.19
CA PRO A 410 2.65 44.50 -32.80
C PRO A 410 1.31 43.75 -32.77
N THR A 411 0.54 44.07 -31.72
CA THR A 411 -0.88 43.80 -31.47
C THR A 411 -1.82 44.09 -32.65
N ASP A 412 -2.79 43.19 -32.91
CA ASP A 412 -4.17 43.50 -33.36
C ASP A 412 -5.12 42.28 -33.17
N PRO A 413 -6.45 42.35 -33.43
CA PRO A 413 -7.51 42.16 -32.45
C PRO A 413 -8.29 40.83 -32.60
N THR A 414 -9.17 40.56 -31.64
CA THR A 414 -10.10 39.43 -31.60
C THR A 414 -11.09 39.40 -32.77
N ASP A 415 -11.25 38.23 -33.41
CA ASP A 415 -12.35 37.84 -34.32
C ASP A 415 -12.61 36.31 -34.21
N PRO A 416 -13.74 35.72 -34.68
CA PRO A 416 -14.55 34.81 -33.87
C PRO A 416 -14.55 33.35 -34.40
N THR A 417 -14.77 32.42 -33.48
CA THR A 417 -15.27 31.04 -33.72
C THR A 417 -14.72 30.30 -34.94
N ASP A 418 -13.54 29.70 -34.75
CA ASP A 418 -13.13 28.52 -35.54
C ASP A 418 -13.86 27.24 -35.02
N PRO A 419 -14.02 26.21 -35.87
CA PRO A 419 -14.74 24.99 -35.55
C PRO A 419 -14.07 24.19 -34.43
N VAL A 420 -14.87 23.63 -33.52
CA VAL A 420 -14.43 22.87 -32.34
C VAL A 420 -13.73 21.58 -32.76
N ASP A 421 -12.41 21.53 -32.61
CA ASP A 421 -11.57 20.33 -32.68
C ASP A 421 -11.88 19.41 -31.46
N PRO A 422 -11.73 18.08 -31.54
CA PRO A 422 -12.10 17.18 -30.46
C PRO A 422 -11.21 17.41 -29.24
N ASN A 423 -11.83 17.58 -28.07
CA ASN A 423 -11.14 17.99 -26.86
C ASN A 423 -10.38 16.87 -26.13
N ALA A 424 -10.42 15.60 -26.57
CA ALA A 424 -9.67 14.53 -25.93
C ALA A 424 -9.08 13.46 -26.86
N ALA A 425 -7.91 12.93 -26.47
CA ALA A 425 -7.33 11.71 -26.99
C ALA A 425 -7.77 10.52 -26.12
N CYS A 426 -8.29 9.47 -26.73
CA CYS A 426 -8.85 8.32 -26.01
C CYS A 426 -8.22 7.01 -26.46
N LYS A 427 -7.84 6.18 -25.49
CA LYS A 427 -7.07 4.95 -25.77
C LYS A 427 -7.59 3.78 -24.95
N HIS A 428 -7.91 2.68 -25.62
CA HIS A 428 -8.09 1.37 -25.00
C HIS A 428 -6.72 0.70 -24.80
N VAL A 429 -6.52 0.09 -23.64
CA VAL A 429 -5.31 -0.62 -23.27
C VAL A 429 -5.70 -1.98 -22.69
N VAL A 430 -5.12 -3.06 -23.20
CA VAL A 430 -5.10 -4.35 -22.49
C VAL A 430 -3.97 -4.27 -21.47
N VAL A 431 -4.36 -4.23 -20.20
CA VAL A 431 -3.47 -4.05 -19.04
C VAL A 431 -2.85 -5.38 -18.63
N ASN A 432 -3.67 -6.44 -18.61
CA ASN A 432 -3.24 -7.80 -18.29
C ASN A 432 -4.08 -8.79 -19.09
N SER A 433 -3.57 -10.01 -19.31
CA SER A 433 -4.31 -11.08 -19.98
C SER A 433 -3.98 -12.44 -19.40
N TRP A 434 -4.98 -13.30 -19.25
CA TRP A 434 -4.85 -14.68 -18.81
C TRP A 434 -5.61 -15.63 -19.74
N GLU A 435 -5.53 -16.93 -19.50
CA GLU A 435 -6.25 -17.90 -20.31
C GLU A 435 -7.77 -17.65 -20.24
N GLY A 436 -8.35 -17.19 -21.35
CA GLY A 436 -9.78 -16.93 -21.49
C GLY A 436 -10.25 -15.54 -21.05
N GLY A 437 -9.38 -14.67 -20.52
CA GLY A 437 -9.78 -13.34 -20.07
C GLY A 437 -8.68 -12.30 -20.06
N PHE A 438 -9.08 -11.05 -19.79
CA PHE A 438 -8.18 -9.90 -19.78
C PHE A 438 -8.67 -8.81 -18.84
N GLN A 439 -7.74 -7.98 -18.38
CA GLN A 439 -7.99 -6.71 -17.75
C GLN A 439 -7.69 -5.61 -18.77
N GLY A 440 -8.60 -4.64 -18.91
CA GLY A 440 -8.41 -3.51 -19.79
C GLY A 440 -8.74 -2.18 -19.13
N ALA A 441 -8.26 -1.10 -19.73
CA ALA A 441 -8.54 0.27 -19.33
C ALA A 441 -8.82 1.15 -20.54
N VAL A 442 -9.57 2.23 -20.33
CA VAL A 442 -9.69 3.33 -21.30
C VAL A 442 -9.23 4.62 -20.64
N VAL A 443 -8.23 5.25 -21.25
CA VAL A 443 -7.67 6.55 -20.84
C VAL A 443 -8.26 7.64 -21.72
N ILE A 444 -8.73 8.73 -21.10
CA ILE A 444 -9.27 9.92 -21.76
C ILE A 444 -8.41 11.11 -21.34
N THR A 445 -7.62 11.64 -22.26
CA THR A 445 -6.72 12.78 -22.03
C THR A 445 -7.28 14.03 -22.70
N ASN A 446 -7.59 15.07 -21.93
CA ASN A 446 -8.02 16.36 -22.48
C ASN A 446 -6.83 17.06 -23.16
N THR A 447 -6.88 17.12 -24.49
CA THR A 447 -5.86 17.76 -25.33
C THR A 447 -6.21 19.20 -25.68
N GLY A 448 -7.39 19.68 -25.29
CA GLY A 448 -7.85 21.05 -25.48
C GLY A 448 -7.37 22.02 -24.39
N SER A 449 -7.72 23.29 -24.54
CA SER A 449 -7.40 24.37 -23.59
C SER A 449 -8.47 24.61 -22.53
N GLU A 450 -9.66 24.01 -22.68
CA GLU A 450 -10.80 24.18 -21.77
C GLU A 450 -11.12 22.87 -21.05
N PRO A 451 -11.65 22.91 -19.81
CA PRO A 451 -12.09 21.71 -19.11
C PRO A 451 -13.22 20.99 -19.84
N ILE A 452 -13.10 19.67 -19.96
CA ILE A 452 -14.22 18.77 -20.29
C ILE A 452 -15.04 18.59 -19.01
N ASN A 453 -16.33 18.88 -19.03
CA ASN A 453 -17.18 18.82 -17.82
C ASN A 453 -18.00 17.51 -17.69
N THR A 454 -18.01 16.71 -18.75
CA THR A 454 -18.61 15.37 -18.79
C THR A 454 -17.97 14.61 -19.94
N TRP A 455 -17.83 13.30 -19.79
CA TRP A 455 -17.31 12.45 -20.86
C TRP A 455 -18.18 11.21 -21.05
N GLN A 456 -18.26 10.81 -22.32
CA GLN A 456 -18.83 9.55 -22.75
C GLN A 456 -17.99 9.03 -23.90
N VAL A 457 -17.65 7.75 -23.84
CA VAL A 457 -16.85 7.06 -24.85
C VAL A 457 -17.53 5.76 -25.25
N SER A 458 -17.24 5.29 -26.47
CA SER A 458 -17.81 4.09 -27.07
C SER A 458 -16.76 3.30 -27.84
N TRP A 459 -16.82 1.97 -27.74
CA TRP A 459 -15.96 1.05 -28.49
C TRP A 459 -16.64 -0.30 -28.67
N ALA A 460 -16.08 -1.14 -29.54
CA ALA A 460 -16.50 -2.52 -29.72
C ALA A 460 -15.26 -3.43 -29.70
N TYR A 461 -15.46 -4.72 -29.43
CA TYR A 461 -14.41 -5.73 -29.58
C TYR A 461 -14.54 -6.43 -30.93
N SER A 462 -13.46 -6.41 -31.70
CA SER A 462 -13.40 -7.02 -33.04
C SER A 462 -13.14 -8.53 -33.00
N ASP A 463 -12.70 -9.04 -31.85
CA ASP A 463 -12.33 -10.43 -31.60
C ASP A 463 -13.41 -11.23 -30.84
N GLY A 464 -14.57 -10.61 -30.57
CA GLY A 464 -15.66 -11.23 -29.82
C GLY A 464 -15.48 -11.19 -28.29
N SER A 465 -14.51 -10.43 -27.77
CA SER A 465 -14.34 -10.22 -26.34
C SER A 465 -15.55 -9.55 -25.69
N SER A 466 -15.76 -9.78 -24.40
CA SER A 466 -16.85 -9.15 -23.63
C SER A 466 -16.42 -8.72 -22.24
N ILE A 467 -17.03 -7.66 -21.70
CA ILE A 467 -16.71 -7.14 -20.35
C ILE A 467 -17.61 -7.83 -19.33
N SER A 468 -16.99 -8.31 -18.27
CA SER A 468 -17.62 -9.01 -17.14
C SER A 468 -17.84 -8.10 -15.93
N SER A 469 -16.91 -7.18 -15.67
CA SER A 469 -17.04 -6.17 -14.62
C SER A 469 -16.27 -4.90 -14.99
N SER A 470 -16.66 -3.77 -14.44
CA SER A 470 -16.02 -2.47 -14.68
C SER A 470 -15.98 -1.62 -13.42
N TRP A 471 -15.01 -0.71 -13.35
CA TRP A 471 -14.85 0.29 -12.30
C TRP A 471 -14.56 1.66 -12.92
N ASN A 472 -14.70 2.75 -12.15
CA ASN A 472 -14.49 4.14 -12.60
C ASN A 472 -15.42 4.66 -13.72
N ALA A 473 -16.45 3.92 -14.14
CA ALA A 473 -17.42 4.35 -15.15
C ALA A 473 -18.78 3.67 -15.01
N GLU A 474 -19.83 4.31 -15.53
CA GLU A 474 -21.11 3.65 -15.83
C GLU A 474 -21.02 3.00 -17.21
N LEU A 475 -21.05 1.66 -17.29
CA LEU A 475 -20.89 0.89 -18.53
C LEU A 475 -22.24 0.35 -19.04
N ASN A 476 -22.48 0.50 -20.34
CA ASN A 476 -23.63 -0.07 -21.06
C ASN A 476 -23.14 -0.92 -22.25
N SER A 477 -23.73 -2.10 -22.44
CA SER A 477 -23.31 -3.09 -23.46
C SER A 477 -24.34 -3.33 -24.60
N ALA A 478 -25.32 -2.45 -24.79
CA ALA A 478 -26.48 -2.72 -25.67
C ALA A 478 -26.14 -2.71 -27.18
N GLU A 479 -25.26 -1.83 -27.64
CA GLU A 479 -24.85 -1.70 -29.05
C GLU A 479 -23.32 -1.52 -29.14
N GLY A 480 -22.59 -2.53 -28.63
CA GLY A 480 -21.18 -2.35 -28.27
C GLY A 480 -21.07 -1.84 -26.83
N TYR A 481 -19.92 -1.27 -26.48
CA TYR A 481 -19.69 -0.71 -25.15
C TYR A 481 -19.75 0.80 -25.19
N THR A 482 -20.52 1.39 -24.29
CA THR A 482 -20.51 2.83 -23.99
C THR A 482 -20.25 3.01 -22.52
N ALA A 483 -19.30 3.88 -22.18
CA ALA A 483 -18.96 4.22 -20.80
C ALA A 483 -19.11 5.73 -20.58
N SER A 484 -19.69 6.13 -19.46
CA SER A 484 -19.80 7.52 -19.04
C SER A 484 -19.24 7.77 -17.64
N ASN A 485 -18.90 9.03 -17.40
CA ASN A 485 -18.32 9.47 -16.14
C ASN A 485 -19.22 9.22 -14.92
N LEU A 486 -18.58 8.95 -13.78
CA LEU A 486 -19.17 9.09 -12.45
C LEU A 486 -19.12 10.57 -12.03
N ALA A 487 -19.75 10.90 -10.90
CA ALA A 487 -19.78 12.29 -10.42
C ALA A 487 -18.38 12.86 -10.17
N TRP A 488 -17.50 12.09 -9.54
CA TRP A 488 -16.18 12.52 -9.09
C TRP A 488 -15.14 12.65 -10.23
N ASN A 489 -15.28 11.91 -11.33
CA ASN A 489 -14.38 11.98 -12.48
C ASN A 489 -14.99 12.66 -13.71
N SER A 490 -16.10 13.39 -13.53
CA SER A 490 -16.81 14.10 -14.60
C SER A 490 -15.97 15.16 -15.32
N THR A 491 -15.10 15.84 -14.57
CA THR A 491 -14.31 16.96 -15.07
C THR A 491 -12.88 16.56 -15.39
N VAL A 492 -12.45 16.83 -16.63
CA VAL A 492 -11.07 16.64 -17.10
C VAL A 492 -10.51 18.00 -17.48
N ALA A 493 -9.63 18.57 -16.64
CA ALA A 493 -8.99 19.85 -16.94
C ALA A 493 -8.06 19.75 -18.17
N ALA A 494 -7.73 20.89 -18.78
CA ALA A 494 -6.80 20.95 -19.91
C ALA A 494 -5.47 20.24 -19.58
N GLY A 495 -5.01 19.37 -20.48
CA GLY A 495 -3.80 18.57 -20.30
C GLY A 495 -3.90 17.44 -19.28
N GLN A 496 -5.07 17.17 -18.71
CA GLN A 496 -5.28 16.12 -17.71
C GLN A 496 -5.89 14.86 -18.31
N SER A 497 -5.76 13.76 -17.57
CA SER A 497 -6.40 12.50 -17.94
C SER A 497 -7.32 11.99 -16.85
N VAL A 498 -8.37 11.31 -17.29
CA VAL A 498 -9.20 10.41 -16.48
C VAL A 498 -9.15 9.02 -17.10
N GLU A 499 -9.41 8.01 -16.31
CA GLU A 499 -9.31 6.61 -16.76
C GLU A 499 -10.39 5.78 -16.08
N PHE A 500 -10.86 4.76 -16.80
CA PHE A 500 -11.65 3.71 -16.19
C PHE A 500 -11.19 2.32 -16.64
N GLY A 501 -11.43 1.31 -15.80
CA GLY A 501 -10.95 -0.05 -16.01
C GLY A 501 -12.08 -1.09 -16.00
N PHE A 502 -11.76 -2.28 -16.48
CA PHE A 502 -12.68 -3.41 -16.54
C PHE A 502 -11.95 -4.74 -16.66
N THR A 503 -12.63 -5.83 -16.28
CA THR A 503 -12.23 -7.21 -16.62
C THR A 503 -13.19 -7.79 -17.63
N GLY A 504 -12.67 -8.57 -18.57
CA GLY A 504 -13.45 -9.21 -19.64
C GLY A 504 -12.96 -10.60 -20.00
N THR A 505 -13.74 -11.26 -20.86
CA THR A 505 -13.41 -12.54 -21.50
C THR A 505 -12.88 -12.28 -22.92
N GLY A 506 -11.96 -13.12 -23.40
CA GLY A 506 -11.31 -12.96 -24.72
C GLY A 506 -9.96 -12.25 -24.67
N ALA A 507 -9.48 -11.75 -25.82
CA ALA A 507 -8.15 -11.13 -25.97
C ALA A 507 -8.17 -9.60 -25.89
N GLY A 508 -9.35 -8.98 -25.82
CA GLY A 508 -9.50 -7.54 -25.64
C GLY A 508 -9.15 -6.69 -26.87
N VAL A 509 -9.22 -7.22 -28.09
CA VAL A 509 -8.90 -6.46 -29.32
C VAL A 509 -10.01 -5.46 -29.66
N ALA A 510 -9.92 -4.27 -29.09
CA ALA A 510 -10.87 -3.19 -29.27
C ALA A 510 -10.72 -2.47 -30.62
N THR A 511 -11.84 -1.96 -31.14
CA THR A 511 -11.83 -0.91 -32.16
C THR A 511 -11.35 0.41 -31.56
N ALA A 512 -11.14 1.42 -32.40
CA ALA A 512 -10.88 2.78 -31.92
C ALA A 512 -11.97 3.22 -30.92
N VAL A 513 -11.53 3.90 -29.85
CA VAL A 513 -12.42 4.49 -28.84
C VAL A 513 -12.96 5.80 -29.40
N THR A 514 -14.25 5.83 -29.66
CA THR A 514 -14.97 6.99 -30.21
C THR A 514 -15.90 7.58 -29.14
N GLY A 515 -16.64 8.66 -29.41
CA GLY A 515 -17.70 9.13 -28.51
C GLY A 515 -17.82 10.64 -28.42
N GLY A 516 -18.53 11.13 -27.39
CA GLY A 516 -18.82 12.56 -27.23
C GLY A 516 -17.58 13.43 -27.01
N VAL A 517 -16.46 12.83 -26.61
CA VAL A 517 -15.17 13.50 -26.38
C VAL A 517 -14.01 12.92 -27.20
N CYS A 518 -14.22 11.79 -27.91
CA CYS A 518 -13.17 11.02 -28.61
C CYS A 518 -13.52 10.83 -30.10
N GLN A 519 -12.53 10.81 -30.99
CA GLN A 519 -12.72 10.54 -32.43
C GLN A 519 -12.64 9.07 -32.82
#